data_AF-A0A6I4SSI0-F1
#
_entry.id   AF-A0A6I4SSI0-F1
#
_cell.length_a   1.000
_cell.length_b   1.000
_cell.length_c   1.000
_cell.angle_alpha   90.00
_cell.angle_beta   90.00
_cell.angle_gamma   90.00
#
_symmetry.space_group_name_H-M   'P 1'
#
loop_
_entity.id
_entity.type
_entity.pdbx_description
1 polymer ?
#
loop_
_entity_poly.entity_id
_entity_poly.type
_entity_poly.pdbx_seq_one_letter_code
_entity_poly.pdbx_strand_id
1 'polypeptide(L)'
;MAVMPGETVEIDGQSVQDRNAMIPIFGGPLETLNAKFYLAADDGAYKSALRCMTEAVYYEAANEFSQGKRAVAQVILNRMRHAAYPNSVCGVVYEGANRRVCQFSFTCDGSLLRKPMAPQWAESRAVAQAALAGQTEKSVGTSTHYHADYVLPNWAYKLAKVQVIGTHIFYRFHGRVGSSQAFGQRWSGFESIPSLDFSKMRQAIELAGSDALNSGEILPGVPIIRDMTDRRADSDVGGRIDPSKQWRLSIPDPVTASAGYQAKLEQQNSAQSKALDQLAELDAKKIGADQ
;
A
#
# COMPACT_ATOMS: atom_id res chain seq x y z
N MET A 1 -26.17 12.75 -46.26
CA MET A 1 -25.41 13.58 -45.29
C MET A 1 -24.12 12.85 -45.01
N ALA A 2 -23.00 13.49 -45.34
CA ALA A 2 -21.65 12.92 -45.26
C ALA A 2 -21.13 12.97 -43.81
N VAL A 3 -20.50 11.89 -43.36
CA VAL A 3 -19.78 11.80 -42.09
C VAL A 3 -18.48 12.61 -42.22
N MET A 4 -18.24 13.53 -41.29
CA MET A 4 -17.03 14.34 -41.23
C MET A 4 -15.86 13.53 -40.64
N PRO A 5 -14.63 13.63 -41.17
CA PRO A 5 -13.46 12.96 -40.60
C PRO A 5 -12.87 13.83 -39.47
N GLY A 6 -12.86 13.30 -38.24
CA GLY A 6 -12.36 14.01 -37.06
C GLY A 6 -13.21 13.84 -35.79
N GLU A 7 -14.37 13.20 -35.91
CA GLU A 7 -15.12 12.75 -34.74
C GLU A 7 -14.39 11.53 -34.16
N THR A 8 -13.54 11.79 -33.17
CA THR A 8 -13.15 10.74 -32.24
C THR A 8 -14.46 10.21 -31.67
N VAL A 9 -14.78 8.96 -31.97
CA VAL A 9 -15.84 8.25 -31.29
C VAL A 9 -15.43 8.26 -29.83
N GLU A 10 -16.04 9.15 -29.05
CA GLU A 10 -16.10 9.07 -27.60
C GLU A 10 -16.84 7.75 -27.34
N ILE A 11 -16.07 6.66 -27.25
CA ILE A 11 -16.60 5.39 -26.80
C ILE A 11 -17.10 5.70 -25.40
N ASP A 12 -18.41 5.63 -25.20
CA ASP A 12 -19.13 5.80 -23.94
C ASP A 12 -18.54 4.89 -22.85
N GLY A 13 -17.42 5.31 -22.27
CA GLY A 13 -17.44 5.91 -20.94
C GLY A 13 -17.71 4.99 -19.77
N GLN A 14 -17.82 3.66 -19.92
CA GLN A 14 -17.93 2.82 -18.72
C GLN A 14 -16.60 2.84 -17.95
N SER A 15 -16.60 3.57 -16.83
CA SER A 15 -15.45 3.64 -15.93
C SER A 15 -15.06 2.23 -15.45
N VAL A 16 -13.84 2.08 -14.92
CA VAL A 16 -13.43 0.81 -14.28
C VAL A 16 -14.42 0.42 -13.19
N GLN A 17 -14.90 1.41 -12.44
CA GLN A 17 -15.89 1.28 -11.39
C GLN A 17 -17.24 0.78 -11.94
N ASP A 18 -17.72 1.32 -13.07
CA ASP A 18 -18.98 0.88 -13.68
C ASP A 18 -18.90 -0.58 -14.13
N ARG A 19 -17.79 -0.97 -14.75
CA ARG A 19 -17.56 -2.37 -15.17
C ARG A 19 -17.46 -3.30 -13.97
N ASN A 20 -16.84 -2.86 -12.89
CA ASN A 20 -16.82 -3.59 -11.62
C ASN A 20 -18.22 -3.72 -11.01
N ALA A 21 -19.05 -2.69 -11.13
CA ALA A 21 -20.44 -2.68 -10.65
C ALA A 21 -21.32 -3.67 -11.44
N MET A 22 -21.05 -3.85 -12.74
CA MET A 22 -21.76 -4.81 -13.59
C MET A 22 -21.50 -6.28 -13.24
N ILE A 23 -20.39 -6.59 -12.57
CA ILE A 23 -20.14 -7.96 -12.08
C ILE A 23 -21.13 -8.24 -10.93
N PRO A 24 -22.02 -9.24 -11.07
CA PRO A 24 -23.03 -9.52 -10.06
C PRO A 24 -22.39 -10.11 -8.79
N ILE A 25 -22.93 -9.73 -7.64
CA ILE A 25 -22.59 -10.36 -6.37
C ILE A 25 -23.14 -11.79 -6.36
N PHE A 26 -22.35 -12.71 -5.81
CA PHE A 26 -22.69 -14.11 -5.64
C PHE A 26 -23.97 -14.25 -4.80
N GLY A 27 -25.03 -14.79 -5.41
CA GLY A 27 -26.34 -14.96 -4.76
C GLY A 27 -26.48 -16.22 -3.89
N GLY A 28 -25.42 -17.01 -3.71
CA GLY A 28 -25.45 -18.20 -2.85
C GLY A 28 -25.12 -17.89 -1.38
N PRO A 29 -25.19 -18.89 -0.49
CA PRO A 29 -24.88 -18.70 0.93
C PRO A 29 -23.41 -18.30 1.12
N LEU A 30 -23.18 -17.31 1.99
CA LEU A 30 -21.85 -16.89 2.38
C LEU A 30 -21.24 -17.91 3.35
N GLU A 31 -20.43 -18.82 2.82
CA GLU A 31 -19.70 -19.79 3.64
C GLU A 31 -18.56 -19.11 4.41
N THR A 32 -18.43 -19.43 5.70
CA THR A 32 -17.34 -18.97 6.56
C THR A 32 -16.53 -20.15 7.09
N LEU A 33 -15.27 -19.92 7.46
CA LEU A 33 -14.45 -20.97 8.06
C LEU A 33 -14.90 -21.24 9.50
N ASN A 34 -15.18 -22.51 9.82
CA ASN A 34 -15.61 -22.92 11.16
C ASN A 34 -14.47 -22.86 12.19
N ALA A 35 -13.25 -23.17 11.78
CA ALA A 35 -12.09 -23.12 12.66
C ALA A 35 -11.58 -21.67 12.78
N LYS A 36 -11.25 -21.21 13.98
CA LYS A 36 -10.49 -19.97 14.18
C LYS A 36 -9.00 -20.25 14.06
N PHE A 37 -8.23 -19.29 13.57
CA PHE A 37 -6.78 -19.36 13.64
C PHE A 37 -6.33 -18.67 14.93
N TYR A 38 -5.48 -19.33 15.70
CA TYR A 38 -4.93 -18.76 16.92
C TYR A 38 -3.44 -18.98 16.93
N LEU A 39 -2.68 -17.91 17.08
CA LEU A 39 -1.25 -17.93 17.30
C LEU A 39 -0.96 -17.22 18.63
N ALA A 40 -0.47 -17.98 19.60
CA ALA A 40 -0.23 -17.48 20.94
C ALA A 40 0.87 -16.40 20.93
N ALA A 41 0.75 -15.38 21.77
CA ALA A 41 1.68 -14.25 21.76
C ALA A 41 3.10 -14.62 22.24
N ASP A 42 3.24 -15.72 22.97
CA ASP A 42 4.49 -16.32 23.46
C ASP A 42 5.12 -17.30 22.45
N ASP A 43 4.44 -17.62 21.36
CA ASP A 43 4.98 -18.45 20.28
C ASP A 43 6.15 -17.73 19.59
N GLY A 44 7.23 -18.47 19.30
CA GLY A 44 8.42 -17.93 18.64
C GLY A 44 8.13 -17.33 17.25
N ALA A 45 7.10 -17.82 16.56
CA ALA A 45 6.67 -17.33 15.25
C ALA A 45 5.77 -16.09 15.33
N TYR A 46 5.21 -15.76 16.51
CA TYR A 46 4.23 -14.70 16.68
C TYR A 46 4.75 -13.33 16.22
N LYS A 47 6.00 -12.97 16.57
CA LYS A 47 6.58 -11.68 16.19
C LYS A 47 6.67 -11.52 14.68
N SER A 48 7.06 -12.58 13.97
CA SER A 48 7.15 -12.59 12.50
C SER A 48 5.76 -12.54 11.87
N ALA A 49 4.82 -13.40 12.29
CA ALA A 49 3.44 -13.37 11.81
C ALA A 49 2.79 -12.00 12.02
N LEU A 50 2.96 -11.41 13.20
CA LEU A 50 2.41 -10.10 13.54
C LEU A 50 2.99 -9.02 12.62
N ARG A 51 4.30 -9.06 12.38
CA ARG A 51 4.95 -8.12 11.45
C ARG A 51 4.40 -8.25 10.04
N CYS A 52 4.39 -9.46 9.49
CA CYS A 52 3.91 -9.71 8.13
C CYS A 52 2.44 -9.32 7.94
N MET A 53 1.58 -9.68 8.91
CA MET A 53 0.17 -9.30 8.89
C MET A 53 -0.02 -7.79 9.02
N THR A 54 0.76 -7.12 9.87
CA THR A 54 0.71 -5.65 10.03
C THR A 54 1.12 -4.95 8.75
N GLU A 55 2.22 -5.38 8.12
CA GLU A 55 2.71 -4.83 6.85
C GLU A 55 1.62 -4.96 5.77
N ALA A 56 1.04 -6.15 5.61
CA ALA A 56 0.00 -6.36 4.62
C ALA A 56 -1.25 -5.50 4.87
N VAL A 57 -1.77 -5.48 6.10
CA VAL A 57 -2.95 -4.64 6.43
C VAL A 57 -2.65 -3.16 6.22
N TYR A 58 -1.45 -2.69 6.58
CA TYR A 58 -1.05 -1.30 6.40
C TYR A 58 -0.99 -0.92 4.92
N TYR A 59 -0.22 -1.65 4.12
CA TYR A 59 -0.01 -1.26 2.73
C TYR A 59 -1.22 -1.49 1.84
N GLU A 60 -2.12 -2.40 2.21
CA GLU A 60 -3.32 -2.70 1.41
C GLU A 60 -4.55 -1.93 1.87
N ALA A 61 -4.65 -1.57 3.15
CA ALA A 61 -5.89 -1.08 3.73
C ALA A 61 -5.72 0.03 4.78
N ALA A 62 -4.56 0.71 4.89
CA ALA A 62 -4.36 1.76 5.88
C ALA A 62 -5.44 2.87 5.83
N ASN A 63 -5.89 3.24 4.63
CA ASN A 63 -6.91 4.26 4.39
C ASN A 63 -8.35 3.72 4.44
N GLU A 64 -8.52 2.41 4.64
CA GLU A 64 -9.84 1.80 4.78
C GLU A 64 -10.38 1.92 6.20
N PHE A 65 -11.70 1.83 6.30
CA PHE A 65 -12.38 1.65 7.58
C PHE A 65 -11.90 0.35 8.25
N SER A 66 -12.11 0.26 9.57
CA SER A 66 -11.69 -0.91 10.36
C SER A 66 -12.19 -2.24 9.77
N GLN A 67 -13.37 -2.26 9.16
CA GLN A 67 -13.89 -3.45 8.47
C GLN A 67 -13.03 -3.87 7.26
N GLY A 68 -12.60 -2.92 6.43
CA GLY A 68 -11.73 -3.22 5.28
C GLY A 68 -10.37 -3.76 5.71
N LYS A 69 -9.77 -3.20 6.77
CA LYS A 69 -8.54 -3.71 7.39
C LYS A 69 -8.70 -5.16 7.86
N ARG A 70 -9.79 -5.46 8.58
CA ARG A 70 -10.08 -6.83 9.04
C ARG A 70 -10.37 -7.79 7.88
N ALA A 71 -10.99 -7.30 6.80
CA ALA A 71 -11.28 -8.09 5.62
C ALA A 71 -10.01 -8.53 4.88
N VAL A 72 -9.03 -7.64 4.72
CA VAL A 72 -7.70 -8.00 4.17
C VAL A 72 -7.00 -9.04 5.06
N ALA A 73 -6.99 -8.83 6.39
CA ALA A 73 -6.42 -9.80 7.32
C ALA A 73 -7.10 -11.19 7.21
N GLN A 74 -8.43 -11.21 7.07
CA GLN A 74 -9.19 -12.45 6.89
C GLN A 74 -8.84 -13.14 5.57
N VAL A 75 -8.65 -12.40 4.46
CA VAL A 75 -8.22 -13.00 3.18
C VAL A 75 -6.85 -13.66 3.32
N ILE A 76 -5.91 -13.05 4.04
CA ILE A 76 -4.58 -13.64 4.29
C ILE A 76 -4.72 -14.97 5.05
N LEU A 77 -5.55 -15.00 6.10
CA LEU A 77 -5.83 -16.23 6.85
C LEU A 77 -6.58 -17.28 6.02
N ASN A 78 -7.46 -16.86 5.11
CA ASN A 78 -8.15 -17.74 4.18
C ASN A 78 -7.15 -18.37 3.20
N ARG A 79 -6.24 -17.58 2.61
CA ARG A 79 -5.17 -18.06 1.72
C ARG A 79 -4.30 -19.08 2.44
N MET A 80 -3.83 -18.78 3.64
CA MET A 80 -3.00 -19.68 4.45
C MET A 80 -3.62 -21.07 4.67
N ARG A 81 -4.95 -21.15 4.62
CA ARG A 81 -5.74 -22.38 4.83
C ARG A 81 -6.16 -23.09 3.55
N HIS A 82 -5.87 -22.52 2.39
CA HIS A 82 -6.29 -23.03 1.09
C HIS A 82 -5.09 -23.54 0.30
N ALA A 83 -5.16 -24.80 -0.17
CA ALA A 83 -4.04 -25.55 -0.78
C ALA A 83 -3.34 -24.88 -1.97
N ALA A 84 -3.95 -23.86 -2.57
CA ALA A 84 -3.36 -23.06 -3.64
C ALA A 84 -2.31 -22.03 -3.16
N TYR A 85 -2.15 -21.82 -1.85
CA TYR A 85 -1.27 -20.80 -1.29
C TYR A 85 -0.30 -21.39 -0.24
N PRO A 86 0.76 -20.65 0.12
CA PRO A 86 1.62 -20.99 1.25
C PRO A 86 0.85 -21.08 2.57
N ASN A 87 1.24 -21.97 3.47
CA ASN A 87 0.59 -22.18 4.77
C ASN A 87 1.24 -21.43 5.95
N SER A 88 1.80 -20.25 5.70
CA SER A 88 2.24 -19.33 6.76
C SER A 88 1.78 -17.91 6.43
N VAL A 89 1.63 -17.07 7.45
CA VAL A 89 1.20 -15.68 7.26
C VAL A 89 2.23 -14.94 6.41
N CYS A 90 3.51 -15.01 6.78
CA CYS A 90 4.59 -14.41 6.01
C CYS A 90 4.74 -15.05 4.63
N GLY A 91 4.50 -16.37 4.50
CA GLY A 91 4.53 -17.06 3.22
C GLY A 91 3.49 -16.50 2.24
N VAL A 92 2.27 -16.23 2.71
CA VAL A 92 1.21 -15.59 1.90
C VAL A 92 1.57 -14.14 1.58
N VAL A 93 2.00 -13.37 2.57
CA VAL A 93 2.29 -11.93 2.42
C VAL A 93 3.45 -11.68 1.46
N TYR A 94 4.49 -12.50 1.52
CA TYR A 94 5.68 -12.35 0.67
C TYR A 94 5.69 -13.30 -0.54
N GLU A 95 4.53 -13.85 -0.90
CA GLU A 95 4.41 -14.72 -2.06
C GLU A 95 4.84 -13.97 -3.33
N GLY A 96 5.90 -14.47 -3.97
CA GLY A 96 6.42 -13.88 -5.20
C GLY A 96 7.26 -12.61 -5.01
N ALA A 97 7.64 -12.22 -3.79
CA ALA A 97 8.39 -10.97 -3.53
C ALA A 97 9.73 -10.85 -4.31
N ASN A 98 10.36 -11.98 -4.66
CA ASN A 98 11.58 -12.01 -5.49
C ASN A 98 11.34 -12.45 -6.94
N ARG A 99 10.08 -12.49 -7.38
CA ARG A 99 9.65 -12.86 -8.74
C ARG A 99 9.21 -11.63 -9.52
N ARG A 100 8.86 -11.83 -10.80
CA ARG A 100 8.32 -10.77 -11.67
C ARG A 100 6.93 -10.28 -11.23
N VAL A 101 6.14 -11.16 -10.61
CA VAL A 101 4.78 -10.86 -10.15
C VAL A 101 4.72 -11.16 -8.66
N CYS A 102 4.32 -10.16 -7.90
CA CYS A 102 4.24 -10.19 -6.44
C CYS A 102 2.78 -10.22 -6.03
N GLN A 103 2.45 -11.03 -5.03
CA GLN A 103 1.07 -11.16 -4.56
C GLN A 103 0.58 -9.86 -3.91
N PHE A 104 1.45 -9.18 -3.18
CA PHE A 104 1.21 -7.86 -2.60
C PHE A 104 2.22 -6.89 -3.23
N SER A 105 1.77 -5.75 -3.78
CA SER A 105 2.66 -4.89 -4.57
C SER A 105 3.77 -4.27 -3.72
N PHE A 106 3.47 -3.98 -2.45
CA PHE A 106 4.38 -3.33 -1.52
C PHE A 106 5.69 -4.11 -1.30
N THR A 107 5.67 -5.43 -1.54
CA THR A 107 6.87 -6.27 -1.42
C THR A 107 7.83 -6.10 -2.60
N CYS A 108 7.48 -5.31 -3.62
CA CYS A 108 8.23 -5.17 -4.86
C CYS A 108 8.30 -3.75 -5.41
N ASP A 109 7.35 -2.88 -5.08
CA ASP A 109 7.26 -1.50 -5.59
C ASP A 109 8.11 -0.48 -4.80
N GLY A 110 8.85 -0.94 -3.79
CA GLY A 110 9.70 -0.11 -2.93
C GLY A 110 8.98 0.59 -1.78
N SER A 111 7.70 0.28 -1.53
CA SER A 111 6.96 0.81 -0.38
C SER A 111 7.61 0.49 0.97
N LEU A 112 8.32 -0.63 1.07
CA LEU A 112 9.09 -1.02 2.27
C LEU A 112 10.32 -0.13 2.55
N LEU A 113 10.76 0.67 1.57
CA LEU A 113 11.85 1.64 1.76
C LEU A 113 11.37 2.93 2.44
N ARG A 114 10.06 3.16 2.49
CA ARG A 114 9.45 4.35 3.10
C ARG A 114 9.12 4.08 4.57
N LYS A 115 9.25 5.11 5.42
CA LYS A 115 8.83 5.03 6.81
C LYS A 115 7.29 5.04 6.91
N PRO A 116 6.65 4.05 7.56
CA PRO A 116 5.21 4.05 7.76
C PRO A 116 4.72 5.20 8.65
N MET A 117 3.49 5.65 8.42
CA MET A 117 2.80 6.61 9.28
C MET A 117 2.40 5.93 10.60
N ALA A 118 2.90 6.47 11.72
CA ALA A 118 2.73 5.84 13.04
C ALA A 118 1.27 5.55 13.44
N PRO A 119 0.28 6.45 13.23
CA PRO A 119 -1.11 6.18 13.62
C PRO A 119 -1.72 5.02 12.83
N GLN A 120 -1.62 5.05 11.50
CA GLN A 120 -2.14 4.01 10.61
C GLN A 120 -1.45 2.67 10.84
N TRP A 121 -0.15 2.69 11.15
CA TRP A 121 0.60 1.49 11.52
C TRP A 121 0.09 0.87 12.83
N ALA A 122 -0.18 1.70 13.84
CA ALA A 122 -0.72 1.23 15.12
C ALA A 122 -2.11 0.59 14.95
N GLU A 123 -2.99 1.20 14.16
CA GLU A 123 -4.30 0.62 13.83
C GLU A 123 -4.18 -0.71 13.08
N SER A 124 -3.31 -0.76 12.07
CA SER A 124 -3.07 -1.97 11.27
C SER A 124 -2.51 -3.10 12.14
N ARG A 125 -1.62 -2.76 13.07
CA ARG A 125 -1.07 -3.70 14.05
C ARG A 125 -2.13 -4.22 15.00
N ALA A 126 -3.05 -3.38 15.47
CA ALA A 126 -4.15 -3.82 16.35
C ALA A 126 -5.07 -4.81 15.62
N VAL A 127 -5.39 -4.55 14.35
CA VAL A 127 -6.16 -5.49 13.51
C VAL A 127 -5.40 -6.80 13.33
N ALA A 128 -4.09 -6.74 13.05
CA ALA A 128 -3.25 -7.93 12.92
C ALA A 128 -3.21 -8.77 14.20
N GLN A 129 -3.02 -8.15 15.37
CA GLN A 129 -3.06 -8.82 16.67
C GLN A 129 -4.39 -9.55 16.88
N ALA A 130 -5.50 -8.88 16.60
CA ALA A 130 -6.81 -9.45 16.83
C ALA A 130 -7.11 -10.62 15.86
N ALA A 131 -6.69 -10.51 14.60
CA ALA A 131 -6.80 -11.59 13.63
C ALA A 131 -5.98 -12.84 14.04
N LEU A 132 -4.74 -12.64 14.51
CA LEU A 132 -3.90 -13.71 15.04
C LEU A 132 -4.44 -14.32 16.34
N ALA A 133 -5.21 -13.55 17.12
CA ALA A 133 -5.94 -14.01 18.30
C ALA A 133 -7.28 -14.69 17.98
N GLY A 134 -7.61 -14.89 16.70
CA GLY A 134 -8.81 -15.62 16.26
C GLY A 134 -10.05 -14.77 16.07
N GLN A 135 -9.93 -13.45 15.99
CA GLN A 135 -11.00 -12.60 15.48
C GLN A 135 -11.20 -12.85 13.98
N THR A 136 -12.45 -13.04 13.57
CA THR A 136 -12.82 -13.36 12.18
C THR A 136 -13.68 -12.26 11.57
N GLU A 137 -13.44 -11.90 10.31
CA GLU A 137 -14.29 -11.00 9.53
C GLU A 137 -15.22 -11.80 8.62
N LYS A 138 -16.42 -12.12 9.12
CA LYS A 138 -17.36 -13.02 8.42
C LYS A 138 -17.90 -12.45 7.13
N SER A 139 -17.91 -11.12 6.98
CA SER A 139 -18.48 -10.44 5.80
C SER A 139 -17.80 -10.79 4.47
N VAL A 140 -16.57 -11.32 4.51
CA VAL A 140 -15.84 -11.78 3.32
C VAL A 140 -15.83 -13.29 3.13
N GLY A 141 -16.46 -14.07 4.02
CA GLY A 141 -16.60 -15.53 3.86
C GLY A 141 -15.29 -16.25 3.52
N THR A 142 -15.33 -17.09 2.47
CA THR A 142 -14.16 -17.80 1.92
C THR A 142 -13.39 -17.02 0.85
N SER A 143 -13.44 -15.68 0.86
CA SER A 143 -12.72 -14.87 -0.13
C SER A 143 -11.22 -15.10 -0.04
N THR A 144 -10.58 -15.27 -1.20
CA THR A 144 -9.13 -15.44 -1.36
C THR A 144 -8.53 -14.38 -2.26
N HIS A 145 -9.36 -13.56 -2.90
CA HIS A 145 -8.93 -12.50 -3.81
C HIS A 145 -9.67 -11.22 -3.46
N TYR A 146 -9.01 -10.10 -3.69
CA TYR A 146 -9.65 -8.80 -3.74
C TYR A 146 -8.87 -7.90 -4.69
N HIS A 147 -9.51 -6.82 -5.13
CA HIS A 147 -8.85 -5.72 -5.80
C HIS A 147 -9.57 -4.42 -5.45
N ALA A 148 -8.90 -3.29 -5.66
CA ALA A 148 -9.53 -1.99 -5.54
C ALA A 148 -10.52 -1.74 -6.70
N ASP A 149 -11.59 -1.01 -6.45
CA ASP A 149 -12.69 -0.72 -7.38
C ASP A 149 -12.27 0.12 -8.61
N TYR A 150 -11.14 0.82 -8.52
CA TYR A 150 -10.50 1.52 -9.64
C TYR A 150 -9.55 0.63 -10.48
N VAL A 151 -9.46 -0.67 -10.16
CA VAL A 151 -8.75 -1.69 -10.94
C VAL A 151 -9.75 -2.77 -11.40
N LEU A 152 -9.55 -3.35 -12.57
CA LEU A 152 -10.38 -4.46 -13.06
C LEU A 152 -9.49 -5.56 -13.67
N PRO A 153 -9.05 -6.53 -12.86
CA PRO A 153 -8.25 -7.62 -13.36
C PRO A 153 -9.09 -8.64 -14.12
N ASN A 154 -8.54 -9.25 -15.17
CA ASN A 154 -9.25 -10.23 -16.01
C ASN A 154 -9.84 -11.42 -15.23
N TRP A 155 -9.26 -11.78 -14.08
CA TRP A 155 -9.78 -12.86 -13.24
C TRP A 155 -11.05 -12.47 -12.49
N ALA A 156 -11.38 -11.18 -12.36
CA ALA A 156 -12.60 -10.73 -11.67
C ALA A 156 -13.87 -11.31 -12.31
N TYR A 157 -13.86 -11.47 -13.64
CA TYR A 157 -14.94 -12.10 -14.40
C TYR A 157 -15.00 -13.64 -14.25
N LYS A 158 -13.94 -14.26 -13.73
CA LYS A 158 -13.81 -15.72 -13.60
C LYS A 158 -14.04 -16.21 -12.17
N LEU A 159 -14.17 -15.30 -11.21
CA LEU A 159 -14.36 -15.60 -9.80
C LEU A 159 -15.72 -15.08 -9.32
N ALA A 160 -16.21 -15.65 -8.23
CA ALA A 160 -17.46 -15.20 -7.64
C ALA A 160 -17.21 -13.97 -6.77
N LYS A 161 -17.78 -12.82 -7.16
CA LYS A 161 -17.77 -11.59 -6.37
C LYS A 161 -18.58 -11.79 -5.10
N VAL A 162 -17.98 -11.61 -3.93
CA VAL A 162 -18.59 -11.91 -2.63
C VAL A 162 -19.18 -10.66 -2.01
N GLN A 163 -18.38 -9.62 -1.87
CA GLN A 163 -18.75 -8.43 -1.12
C GLN A 163 -17.91 -7.24 -1.57
N VAL A 164 -18.46 -6.02 -1.44
CA VAL A 164 -17.72 -4.76 -1.55
C VAL A 164 -17.61 -4.14 -0.15
N ILE A 165 -16.41 -3.77 0.26
CA ILE A 165 -16.13 -3.10 1.54
C ILE A 165 -15.17 -1.95 1.28
N GLY A 166 -15.66 -0.72 1.44
CA GLY A 166 -14.90 0.47 1.05
C GLY A 166 -14.52 0.41 -0.43
N THR A 167 -13.25 0.61 -0.74
CA THR A 167 -12.75 0.53 -2.12
C THR A 167 -12.46 -0.91 -2.58
N HIS A 168 -12.55 -1.90 -1.69
CA HIS A 168 -12.19 -3.28 -2.01
C HIS A 168 -13.38 -4.13 -2.45
N ILE A 169 -13.18 -4.88 -3.53
CA ILE A 169 -14.11 -5.88 -4.03
C ILE A 169 -13.50 -7.26 -3.78
N PHE A 170 -14.19 -8.10 -2.99
CA PHE A 170 -13.73 -9.41 -2.56
C PHE A 170 -14.31 -10.52 -3.42
N TYR A 171 -13.51 -11.55 -3.71
CA TYR A 171 -13.87 -12.67 -4.55
C TYR A 171 -13.41 -14.01 -3.97
N ARG A 172 -14.15 -15.07 -4.33
CA ARG A 172 -13.85 -16.46 -4.02
C ARG A 172 -13.83 -17.32 -5.28
N PHE A 173 -13.23 -18.50 -5.19
CA PHE A 173 -13.34 -19.51 -6.25
C PHE A 173 -14.79 -20.02 -6.40
N HIS A 174 -15.14 -20.49 -7.59
CA HIS A 174 -16.43 -21.15 -7.84
C HIS A 174 -16.43 -22.60 -7.33
N GLY A 175 -17.64 -23.15 -7.11
CA GLY A 175 -17.84 -24.57 -6.83
C GLY A 175 -17.14 -25.06 -5.56
N ARG A 176 -16.74 -26.34 -5.58
CA ARG A 176 -16.15 -27.03 -4.42
C ARG A 176 -14.85 -26.40 -3.94
N VAL A 177 -14.01 -25.90 -4.85
CA VAL A 177 -12.72 -25.28 -4.50
C VAL A 177 -12.87 -23.95 -3.76
N GLY A 178 -14.02 -23.28 -3.90
CA GLY A 178 -14.31 -22.07 -3.10
C GLY A 178 -15.12 -22.33 -1.84
N SER A 179 -15.62 -23.56 -1.64
CA SER A 179 -16.41 -23.92 -0.46
C SER A 179 -15.54 -23.91 0.80
N SER A 180 -16.14 -23.75 1.97
CA SER A 180 -15.45 -23.82 3.26
C SER A 180 -14.70 -25.14 3.47
N GLN A 181 -15.12 -26.22 2.80
CA GLN A 181 -14.47 -27.53 2.88
C GLN A 181 -13.08 -27.56 2.21
N ALA A 182 -12.78 -26.63 1.28
CA ALA A 182 -11.47 -26.53 0.64
C ALA A 182 -10.39 -25.92 1.56
N PHE A 183 -10.78 -25.34 2.70
CA PHE A 183 -9.89 -24.58 3.59
C PHE A 183 -9.37 -25.43 4.76
N GLY A 184 -8.83 -26.62 4.43
CA GLY A 184 -8.35 -27.60 5.40
C GLY A 184 -6.84 -27.56 5.67
N GLN A 185 -6.07 -26.71 4.97
CA GLN A 185 -4.62 -26.65 5.12
C GLN A 185 -4.24 -26.12 6.51
N ARG A 186 -3.28 -26.79 7.14
CA ARG A 186 -2.76 -26.42 8.46
C ARG A 186 -1.58 -25.46 8.31
N TRP A 187 -1.49 -24.51 9.24
CA TRP A 187 -0.35 -23.63 9.39
C TRP A 187 0.95 -24.43 9.50
N SER A 188 2.03 -23.94 8.88
CA SER A 188 3.32 -24.64 8.77
C SER A 188 4.05 -24.84 10.10
N GLY A 189 3.67 -24.09 11.15
CA GLY A 189 4.37 -24.08 12.42
C GLY A 189 5.57 -23.13 12.47
N PHE A 190 5.88 -22.41 11.38
CA PHE A 190 6.99 -21.47 11.33
C PHE A 190 6.68 -20.27 10.42
N GLU A 191 7.28 -19.13 10.74
CA GLU A 191 7.14 -17.88 9.98
C GLU A 191 8.52 -17.39 9.55
N SER A 192 8.67 -17.11 8.26
CA SER A 192 9.94 -16.65 7.69
C SER A 192 9.70 -15.51 6.71
N ILE A 193 10.38 -14.39 6.91
CA ILE A 193 10.42 -13.28 5.95
C ILE A 193 11.59 -13.56 5.01
N PRO A 194 11.37 -13.65 3.68
CA PRO A 194 12.45 -13.90 2.74
C PRO A 194 13.42 -12.72 2.70
N SER A 195 14.67 -12.96 2.30
CA SER A 195 15.59 -11.89 1.95
C SER A 195 15.04 -11.12 0.75
N LEU A 196 14.81 -9.82 0.91
CA LEU A 196 14.24 -8.96 -0.13
C LEU A 196 15.33 -8.29 -0.95
N ASP A 197 15.14 -8.24 -2.27
CA ASP A 197 16.05 -7.52 -3.16
C ASP A 197 15.74 -6.01 -3.17
N PHE A 198 16.28 -5.28 -2.19
CA PHE A 198 16.10 -3.83 -2.09
C PHE A 198 16.74 -3.05 -3.25
N SER A 199 17.65 -3.66 -4.01
CA SER A 199 18.24 -3.01 -5.19
C SER A 199 17.22 -2.93 -6.32
N LYS A 200 16.46 -4.02 -6.55
CA LYS A 200 15.33 -4.02 -7.48
C LYS A 200 14.23 -3.06 -7.07
N MET A 201 13.93 -2.96 -5.78
CA MET A 201 12.95 -1.99 -5.28
C MET A 201 13.36 -0.54 -5.54
N ARG A 202 14.65 -0.21 -5.34
CA ARG A 202 15.17 1.12 -5.65
C ARG A 202 15.07 1.42 -7.15
N GLN A 203 15.44 0.46 -8.00
CA GLN A 203 15.26 0.59 -9.45
C GLN A 203 13.78 0.79 -9.84
N ALA A 204 12.85 0.08 -9.21
CA ALA A 204 11.42 0.24 -9.45
C ALA A 204 10.92 1.66 -9.10
N ILE A 205 11.45 2.26 -8.02
CA ILE A 205 11.17 3.66 -7.66
C ILE A 205 11.75 4.61 -8.72
N GLU A 206 12.99 4.41 -9.14
CA GLU A 206 13.66 5.25 -10.14
C GLU A 206 12.92 5.23 -11.48
N LEU A 207 12.54 4.04 -11.96
CA LEU A 207 11.71 3.85 -13.16
C LEU A 207 10.36 4.58 -13.05
N ALA A 208 9.67 4.43 -11.91
CA ALA A 208 8.42 5.14 -11.66
C ALA A 208 8.59 6.66 -11.54
N GLY A 209 9.78 7.13 -11.14
CA GLY A 209 10.14 8.55 -11.05
C GLY A 209 10.53 9.17 -12.39
N SER A 210 11.16 8.40 -13.30
CA SER A 210 11.56 8.88 -14.63
C SER A 210 10.37 9.16 -15.54
N ASP A 211 9.28 8.40 -15.41
CA ASP A 211 8.04 8.65 -16.17
C ASP A 211 7.36 9.97 -15.74
N ALA A 212 7.58 10.43 -14.50
CA ALA A 212 7.05 11.70 -14.01
C ALA A 212 7.84 12.94 -14.47
N LEU A 213 9.06 12.78 -14.99
CA LEU A 213 9.91 13.87 -15.50
C LEU A 213 9.88 14.01 -17.02
N ASN A 214 9.27 13.05 -17.73
CA ASN A 214 9.16 13.08 -19.20
C ASN A 214 7.82 13.62 -19.71
N SER A 215 6.91 14.00 -18.80
CA SER A 215 5.75 14.83 -19.14
C SER A 215 6.24 16.26 -19.39
N GLY A 216 6.11 16.70 -20.64
CA GLY A 216 6.60 17.99 -21.13
C GLY A 216 6.24 19.21 -20.28
N GLU A 217 6.96 20.29 -20.56
CA GLU A 217 6.88 21.63 -19.97
C GLU A 217 5.56 21.91 -19.22
N ILE A 218 5.66 22.01 -17.89
CA ILE A 218 4.51 22.26 -17.01
C ILE A 218 3.99 23.67 -17.27
N LEU A 219 2.95 23.79 -18.10
CA LEU A 219 2.22 25.03 -18.29
C LEU A 219 1.33 25.30 -17.06
N PRO A 220 1.49 26.44 -16.36
CA PRO A 220 0.64 26.75 -15.21
C PRO A 220 -0.83 26.87 -15.62
N GLY A 221 -1.71 26.16 -14.91
CA GLY A 221 -3.16 26.19 -15.14
C GLY A 221 -3.72 25.08 -16.03
N VAL A 222 -2.89 24.16 -16.54
CA VAL A 222 -3.38 22.97 -17.25
C VAL A 222 -3.53 21.82 -16.24
N PRO A 223 -4.72 21.19 -16.13
CA PRO A 223 -4.86 19.99 -15.31
C PRO A 223 -4.01 18.86 -15.90
N ILE A 224 -3.11 18.31 -15.10
CA ILE A 224 -2.31 17.14 -15.50
C ILE A 224 -3.27 15.97 -15.64
N ILE A 225 -3.50 15.54 -16.88
CA ILE A 225 -4.25 14.32 -17.17
C ILE A 225 -3.44 13.14 -16.65
N ARG A 226 -4.07 12.26 -15.87
CA ARG A 226 -3.43 11.05 -15.35
C ARG A 226 -2.98 10.18 -16.51
N ASP A 227 -1.75 9.68 -16.43
CA ASP A 227 -1.28 8.66 -17.36
C ASP A 227 -2.10 7.37 -17.15
N MET A 228 -2.51 6.70 -18.23
CA MET A 228 -3.30 5.46 -18.16
C MET A 228 -2.58 4.31 -17.45
N THR A 229 -1.26 4.39 -17.32
CA THR A 229 -0.44 3.41 -16.61
C THR A 229 -0.29 3.71 -15.12
N ASP A 230 -0.77 4.87 -14.65
CA ASP A 230 -0.75 5.24 -13.24
C ASP A 230 -1.76 4.41 -12.45
N ARG A 231 -1.26 3.59 -11.53
CA ARG A 231 -2.05 2.67 -10.68
C ARG A 231 -2.26 3.18 -9.26
N ARG A 232 -1.82 4.41 -8.93
CA ARG A 232 -1.90 4.95 -7.56
C ARG A 232 -3.21 5.69 -7.31
N ALA A 233 -3.74 5.53 -6.08
CA ALA A 233 -4.97 6.18 -5.64
C ALA A 233 -4.77 7.70 -5.43
N ASP A 234 -5.83 8.51 -5.60
CA ASP A 234 -5.79 9.95 -5.27
C ASP A 234 -5.54 10.23 -3.78
N SER A 235 -5.83 9.24 -2.93
CA SER A 235 -5.63 9.25 -1.48
C SER A 235 -4.30 8.60 -1.05
N ASP A 236 -3.44 8.21 -2.00
CA ASP A 236 -2.11 7.68 -1.68
C ASP A 236 -1.28 8.77 -0.97
N VAL A 237 -0.75 8.43 0.20
CA VAL A 237 0.06 9.31 1.06
C VAL A 237 1.39 9.73 0.42
N GLY A 238 1.66 9.25 -0.80
CA GLY A 238 2.78 9.67 -1.66
C GLY A 238 2.61 11.00 -2.40
N GLY A 239 1.44 11.64 -2.32
CA GLY A 239 1.17 13.05 -2.66
C GLY A 239 1.81 13.60 -3.96
N ARG A 240 1.02 13.70 -5.05
CA ARG A 240 1.32 14.71 -6.08
C ARG A 240 0.70 16.03 -5.63
N ILE A 241 1.49 17.11 -5.62
CA ILE A 241 0.93 18.47 -5.56
C ILE A 241 0.06 18.60 -6.81
N ASP A 242 -1.22 18.88 -6.63
CA ASP A 242 -2.16 19.14 -7.71
C ASP A 242 -1.94 20.60 -8.19
N PRO A 243 -1.30 20.82 -9.36
CA PRO A 243 -0.98 22.16 -9.84
C PRO A 243 -2.20 22.87 -10.46
N SER A 244 -3.33 22.16 -10.64
CA SER A 244 -4.58 22.74 -11.12
C SER A 244 -5.35 23.46 -10.00
N LYS A 245 -5.12 23.03 -8.75
CA LYS A 245 -5.59 23.77 -7.59
C LYS A 245 -4.69 24.99 -7.41
N GLN A 246 -5.30 26.17 -7.28
CA GLN A 246 -4.59 27.44 -7.02
C GLN A 246 -4.01 27.47 -5.60
N TRP A 247 -3.10 26.56 -5.27
CA TRP A 247 -2.28 26.66 -4.09
C TRP A 247 -1.13 27.61 -4.39
N ARG A 248 -1.23 28.84 -3.92
CA ARG A 248 -0.07 29.73 -3.84
C ARG A 248 0.63 29.45 -2.53
N LEU A 249 1.88 28.98 -2.60
CA LEU A 249 2.77 28.94 -1.45
C LEU A 249 3.04 30.39 -1.04
N SER A 250 2.26 30.92 -0.10
CA SER A 250 2.53 32.23 0.49
C SER A 250 3.60 32.03 1.56
N ILE A 251 4.86 32.05 1.12
CA ILE A 251 5.98 32.26 2.04
C ILE A 251 5.93 33.75 2.39
N PRO A 252 5.72 34.12 3.67
CA PRO A 252 5.81 35.51 4.09
C PRO A 252 7.18 36.05 3.71
N ASP A 253 7.23 37.26 3.16
CA ASP A 253 8.51 37.91 2.85
C ASP A 253 9.37 37.91 4.12
N PRO A 254 10.64 37.43 4.08
CA PRO A 254 11.50 37.36 5.25
C PRO A 254 11.65 38.70 5.99
N VAL A 255 11.47 39.86 5.33
CA VAL A 255 11.48 41.17 6.01
C VAL A 255 10.19 41.49 6.76
N THR A 256 9.10 40.76 6.49
CA THR A 256 7.80 40.88 7.17
C THR A 256 7.52 39.78 8.20
N ALA A 257 8.49 38.87 8.40
CA ALA A 257 8.30 37.71 9.24
C ALA A 257 8.17 38.08 10.74
N SER A 258 7.28 37.36 11.45
CA SER A 258 7.03 37.57 12.88
C SER A 258 8.32 37.48 13.72
N ALA A 259 8.37 38.16 14.86
CA ALA A 259 9.52 38.14 15.78
C ALA A 259 9.99 36.71 16.15
N GLY A 260 9.08 35.74 16.20
CA GLY A 260 9.42 34.33 16.46
C GLY A 260 10.20 33.65 15.33
N TYR A 261 10.04 34.09 14.08
CA TYR A 261 10.82 33.60 12.94
C TYR A 261 12.24 34.16 12.94
N GLN A 262 12.40 35.45 13.24
CA GLN A 262 13.72 36.07 13.37
C GLN A 262 14.54 35.44 14.51
N ALA A 263 13.92 35.18 15.66
CA ALA A 263 14.57 34.49 16.78
C ALA A 263 15.09 33.09 16.40
N LYS A 264 14.36 32.34 15.55
CA LYS A 264 14.82 31.04 15.06
C LYS A 264 15.97 31.15 14.07
N LEU A 265 15.96 32.17 13.21
CA LEU A 265 17.07 32.46 12.29
C LEU A 265 18.35 32.82 13.04
N GLU A 266 18.27 33.65 14.08
CA GLU A 266 19.40 33.97 14.94
C GLU A 266 19.93 32.73 15.69
N GLN A 267 19.02 31.86 16.15
CA GLN A 267 19.40 30.60 16.79
C GLN A 267 20.08 29.64 15.81
N GLN A 268 19.63 29.58 14.56
CA GLN A 268 20.25 28.77 13.51
C GLN A 268 21.62 29.32 13.09
N ASN A 269 21.71 30.63 12.89
CA ASN A 269 22.96 31.29 12.50
C ASN A 269 24.02 31.20 13.61
N SER A 270 23.62 31.32 14.88
CA SER A 270 24.53 31.14 16.01
C SER A 270 24.95 29.69 16.23
N ALA A 271 24.08 28.72 15.92
CA ALA A 271 24.45 27.31 15.90
C ALA A 271 25.43 27.00 14.76
N GLN A 272 25.22 27.60 13.59
CA GLN A 272 26.09 27.45 12.43
C GLN A 272 27.44 28.14 12.62
N SER A 273 27.49 29.32 13.25
CA SER A 273 28.75 30.00 13.58
C SER A 273 29.56 29.20 14.59
N LYS A 274 28.92 28.69 15.65
CA LYS A 274 29.60 27.82 16.63
C LYS A 274 30.13 26.53 16.02
N ALA A 275 29.40 25.94 15.07
CA ALA A 275 29.86 24.76 14.35
C ALA A 275 31.08 25.08 13.46
N LEU A 276 31.10 26.25 12.81
CA LEU A 276 32.23 26.70 12.01
C LEU A 276 33.45 27.03 12.87
N ASP A 277 33.26 27.67 14.03
CA ASP A 277 34.35 27.97 14.98
C ASP A 277 34.96 26.67 15.54
N GLN A 278 34.14 25.68 15.87
CA GLN A 278 34.61 24.35 16.32
C GLN A 278 35.38 23.61 15.22
N LEU A 279 34.95 23.73 13.96
CA LEU A 279 35.68 23.16 12.83
C LEU A 279 37.03 23.85 12.62
N ALA A 280 37.07 25.18 12.74
CA ALA A 280 38.32 25.95 12.64
C ALA A 280 39.31 25.61 13.77
N GLU A 281 38.83 25.42 15.00
CA GLU A 281 39.66 24.97 16.14
C GLU A 281 40.20 23.55 15.94
N LEU A 282 39.39 22.63 15.37
CA LEU A 282 39.83 21.27 15.07
C LEU A 282 40.90 21.23 13.97
N ASP A 283 40.77 22.08 12.95
CA ASP A 283 41.76 22.20 11.88
C ASP A 283 43.06 22.84 12.37
N ALA A 284 43.00 23.88 13.21
CA ALA A 284 44.19 24.46 13.83
C ALA A 284 44.94 23.47 14.73
N LYS A 285 44.21 22.58 15.43
CA LYS A 285 44.79 21.55 16.30
C LYS A 285 45.41 20.38 15.54
N LYS A 286 44.94 20.08 14.31
CA LYS A 286 45.59 19.14 13.39
C LYS A 286 46.90 19.67 12.83
N ILE A 287 46.96 20.95 12.49
CA ILE A 287 48.17 21.58 11.92
C ILE A 287 49.31 21.66 12.96
N GLY A 288 48.99 21.78 14.26
CA GLY A 288 49.98 21.79 15.34
C GLY A 288 50.46 20.42 15.84
N ALA A 289 49.93 19.31 15.31
CA ALA A 289 50.31 17.95 15.71
C ALA A 289 51.28 17.25 14.73
N ASP A 290 51.57 17.89 13.58
CA ASP A 290 52.51 17.43 12.54
C ASP A 290 53.84 18.24 12.53
N GLN A 291 54.14 18.98 13.61
CA GLN A 291 55.48 19.53 13.93
C GLN A 291 56.03 18.86 15.19
#